data_AF-X0U5W3-F1
#
_entry.id   AF-X0U5W3-F1
#
_cell.length_a   1.000
_cell.length_b   1.000
_cell.length_c   1.000
_cell.angle_alpha   90.00
_cell.angle_beta   90.00
_cell.angle_gamma   90.00
#
_symmetry.space_group_name_H-M   'P 1'
#
loop_
_entity.id
_entity.type
_entity.pdbx_description
1 polymer ?
#
loop_
_entity_poly.entity_id
_entity_poly.type
_entity_poly.pdbx_seq_one_letter_code
_entity_poly.pdbx_strand_id
1 'polypeptide(L)'
;ESDPSSVVAELDMYDAQNGWRPWPEPCHYDREWLARYRRAQRDRIARIDSIARRSLEDAERARLALARVDRAAAPAEWRYWRQRAVHSAVLTTYRTLADPAYLDLTIDPDERPMGSLFAFPDPLDANYGRGGLARTMTARGWLSTWSGLSSHAKLADTMPHVKIPSLILHPTADTEIRVRQALEIRDQAGADDLSYHELRGAPHYLEGHRQEAMEIVSEWLRARFP
;
A
#
# COMPACT_ATOMS: atom_id res chain seq x y z
N GLU A 1 -1.50 -4.66 -18.07
CA GLU A 1 -0.82 -3.95 -16.96
C GLU A 1 0.32 -3.02 -17.40
N SER A 2 0.86 -3.16 -18.62
CA SER A 2 1.96 -2.31 -19.12
C SER A 2 1.53 -1.06 -19.90
N ASP A 3 0.25 -0.96 -20.28
CA ASP A 3 -0.33 0.22 -20.92
C ASP A 3 -1.06 1.06 -19.84
N PRO A 4 -0.55 2.27 -19.51
CA PRO A 4 -1.18 3.14 -18.51
C PRO A 4 -2.52 3.74 -18.98
N SER A 5 -2.74 3.86 -20.29
CA SER A 5 -3.94 4.45 -20.90
C SER A 5 -5.04 3.43 -21.17
N SER A 6 -4.74 2.14 -21.06
CA SER A 6 -5.74 1.09 -21.22
C SER A 6 -6.74 1.12 -20.05
N VAL A 7 -8.00 1.38 -20.37
CA VAL A 7 -9.11 1.45 -19.43
C VAL A 7 -10.23 0.50 -19.85
N VAL A 8 -10.90 -0.09 -18.86
CA VAL A 8 -12.19 -0.76 -19.03
C VAL A 8 -13.21 0.26 -18.56
N ALA A 9 -14.06 0.76 -19.45
CA ALA A 9 -14.93 1.90 -19.18
C ALA A 9 -15.81 1.68 -17.94
N GLU A 10 -16.34 0.47 -17.76
CA GLU A 10 -17.20 0.12 -16.62
C GLU A 10 -16.46 0.07 -15.27
N LEU A 11 -15.12 0.16 -15.28
CA LEU A 11 -14.26 0.14 -14.10
C LEU A 11 -13.42 1.41 -13.97
N ASP A 12 -13.56 2.39 -14.87
CA ASP A 12 -12.81 3.63 -14.80
C ASP A 12 -13.41 4.54 -13.73
N MET A 13 -12.69 4.73 -12.62
CA MET A 13 -13.12 5.60 -11.54
C MET A 13 -13.17 7.08 -11.92
N TYR A 14 -12.62 7.46 -13.08
CA TYR A 14 -12.70 8.83 -13.62
C TYR A 14 -13.74 9.00 -14.74
N ASP A 15 -14.57 7.98 -14.99
CA ASP A 15 -15.71 8.10 -15.89
C ASP A 15 -16.92 8.67 -15.13
N ALA A 16 -17.54 9.73 -15.68
CA ALA A 16 -18.71 10.36 -15.10
C ALA A 16 -19.91 9.41 -14.97
N GLN A 17 -20.01 8.39 -15.82
CA GLN A 17 -21.05 7.34 -15.75
C GLN A 17 -20.89 6.46 -14.51
N ASN A 18 -19.67 6.34 -13.98
CA ASN A 18 -19.37 5.57 -12.79
C ASN A 18 -19.49 6.39 -11.49
N GLY A 19 -19.72 7.70 -11.59
CA GLY A 19 -19.90 8.59 -10.42
C GLY A 19 -18.85 9.68 -10.26
N TRP A 20 -17.87 9.76 -11.18
CA TRP A 20 -16.82 10.77 -11.14
C TRP A 20 -17.35 12.19 -11.39
N ARG A 21 -16.76 13.18 -10.73
CA ARG A 21 -16.96 14.62 -10.96
C ARG A 21 -15.59 15.31 -11.01
N PRO A 22 -15.44 16.39 -11.81
CA PRO A 22 -14.21 17.15 -11.87
C PRO A 22 -13.80 17.68 -10.49
N TRP A 23 -12.52 17.56 -10.14
CA TRP A 23 -12.00 18.09 -8.88
C TRP A 23 -12.23 19.62 -8.78
N PRO A 24 -12.62 20.17 -7.61
CA PRO A 24 -12.80 19.53 -6.29
C PRO A 24 -14.26 19.16 -5.98
N GLU A 25 -15.11 18.87 -6.98
CA GLU A 25 -16.48 18.42 -6.70
C GLU A 25 -16.47 16.98 -6.14
N PRO A 26 -17.17 16.71 -5.02
CA PRO A 26 -17.26 15.36 -4.47
C PRO A 26 -17.88 14.37 -5.45
N CYS A 27 -17.23 13.22 -5.61
CA CYS A 27 -17.77 12.10 -6.36
C CYS A 27 -18.73 11.26 -5.50
N HIS A 28 -19.58 10.48 -6.15
CA HIS A 28 -20.40 9.48 -5.48
C HIS A 28 -20.45 8.19 -6.30
N TYR A 29 -19.88 7.11 -5.78
CA TYR A 29 -19.82 5.83 -6.47
C TYR A 29 -20.89 4.88 -5.96
N ASP A 30 -21.61 4.26 -6.89
CA ASP A 30 -22.55 3.18 -6.58
C ASP A 30 -21.85 2.04 -5.82
N ARG A 31 -22.55 1.44 -4.85
CA ARG A 31 -21.97 0.42 -3.95
C ARG A 31 -21.70 -0.91 -4.66
N GLU A 32 -22.54 -1.28 -5.63
CA GLU A 32 -22.29 -2.47 -6.45
C GLU A 32 -21.12 -2.24 -7.41
N TRP A 33 -21.04 -1.05 -8.02
CA TRP A 33 -19.89 -0.65 -8.81
C TRP A 33 -18.60 -0.71 -7.97
N LEU A 34 -18.59 -0.16 -6.76
CA LEU A 34 -17.42 -0.14 -5.88
C LEU A 34 -16.96 -1.57 -5.53
N ALA A 35 -17.90 -2.49 -5.30
CA ALA A 35 -17.59 -3.90 -5.06
C ALA A 35 -16.93 -4.55 -6.30
N ARG A 36 -17.47 -4.31 -7.51
CA ARG A 36 -16.88 -4.79 -8.77
C ARG A 36 -15.49 -4.20 -9.00
N TYR A 37 -15.33 -2.90 -8.79
CA TYR A 37 -14.07 -2.17 -8.91
C TYR A 37 -12.99 -2.78 -7.99
N ARG A 38 -13.30 -2.95 -6.70
CA ARG A 38 -12.37 -3.54 -5.72
C ARG A 38 -11.99 -4.97 -6.08
N ARG A 39 -12.93 -5.77 -6.59
CA ARG A 39 -12.64 -7.12 -7.10
C ARG A 39 -11.68 -7.06 -8.30
N ALA A 40 -11.93 -6.18 -9.25
CA ALA A 40 -11.06 -6.02 -10.42
C ALA A 40 -9.64 -5.53 -10.05
N GLN A 41 -9.51 -4.65 -9.05
CA GLN A 41 -8.20 -4.24 -8.52
C GLN A 41 -7.46 -5.42 -7.86
N ARG A 42 -8.15 -6.30 -7.12
CA ARG A 42 -7.56 -7.53 -6.58
C ARG A 42 -7.10 -8.47 -7.69
N ASP A 43 -7.93 -8.69 -8.71
CA ASP A 43 -7.57 -9.54 -9.86
C ASP A 43 -6.35 -8.96 -10.62
N ARG A 44 -6.27 -7.63 -10.71
CA ARG A 44 -5.11 -6.92 -11.24
C ARG A 44 -3.84 -7.15 -10.40
N ILE A 45 -3.92 -7.01 -9.08
CA ILE A 45 -2.81 -7.29 -8.16
C ILE A 45 -2.33 -8.73 -8.33
N ALA A 46 -3.24 -9.70 -8.43
CA ALA A 46 -2.90 -11.11 -8.64
C ALA A 46 -2.12 -11.34 -9.96
N ARG A 47 -2.47 -10.62 -11.03
CA ARG A 47 -1.69 -10.67 -12.29
C ARG A 47 -0.28 -10.11 -12.10
N ILE A 48 -0.13 -8.98 -11.41
CA ILE A 48 1.18 -8.37 -11.12
C ILE A 48 2.02 -9.30 -10.22
N ASP A 49 1.41 -9.89 -9.19
CA ASP A 49 2.05 -10.90 -8.34
C ASP A 49 2.58 -12.07 -9.17
N SER A 50 1.81 -12.55 -10.15
CA SER A 50 2.26 -13.63 -11.02
C SER A 50 3.50 -13.26 -11.83
N ILE A 51 3.59 -12.01 -12.31
CA ILE A 51 4.77 -11.50 -13.04
C ILE A 51 5.97 -11.46 -12.09
N ALA A 52 5.77 -10.93 -10.88
CA ALA A 52 6.81 -10.83 -9.86
C ALA A 52 7.34 -12.22 -9.46
N ARG A 53 6.45 -13.17 -9.19
CA ARG A 53 6.80 -14.55 -8.79
C ARG A 53 7.57 -15.27 -9.89
N ARG A 54 7.12 -15.18 -11.14
CA ARG A 54 7.85 -15.74 -12.28
C ARG A 54 9.29 -15.20 -12.36
N SER A 55 9.50 -13.90 -12.16
CA SER A 55 10.86 -13.35 -12.15
C SER A 55 11.74 -13.95 -11.06
N LEU A 56 11.21 -14.25 -9.87
CA LEU A 56 11.97 -14.87 -8.79
C LEU A 56 12.23 -16.36 -9.04
N GLU A 57 11.23 -17.08 -9.55
CA GLU A 57 11.36 -18.48 -9.93
C GLU A 57 12.38 -18.66 -11.06
N ASP A 58 12.40 -17.79 -12.06
CA ASP A 58 13.37 -17.82 -13.16
C ASP A 58 14.80 -17.65 -12.64
N ALA A 59 15.02 -16.71 -11.72
CA ALA A 59 16.31 -16.48 -11.08
C ALA A 59 16.73 -17.68 -10.21
N GLU A 60 15.82 -18.27 -9.44
CA GLU A 60 16.13 -19.44 -8.61
C GLU A 60 16.42 -20.68 -9.46
N ARG A 61 15.66 -20.94 -10.53
CA ARG A 61 15.97 -22.02 -11.48
C ARG A 61 17.36 -21.84 -12.09
N ALA A 62 17.72 -20.62 -12.46
CA ALA A 62 19.06 -20.32 -12.95
C ALA A 62 20.15 -20.51 -11.89
N ARG A 63 19.88 -20.18 -10.62
CA ARG A 63 20.80 -20.42 -9.51
C ARG A 63 21.06 -21.90 -9.29
N LEU A 64 20.01 -22.73 -9.35
CA LEU A 64 20.12 -24.19 -9.22
C LEU A 64 20.86 -24.81 -10.40
N ALA A 65 20.64 -24.31 -11.62
CA ALA A 65 21.40 -24.75 -12.80
C ALA A 65 22.87 -24.36 -12.70
N LEU A 66 23.17 -23.10 -12.31
CA LEU A 66 24.53 -22.59 -12.13
C LEU A 66 25.35 -23.45 -11.15
N ALA A 67 24.73 -23.96 -10.08
CA ALA A 67 25.39 -24.80 -9.07
C ALA A 67 25.92 -26.13 -9.64
N ARG A 68 25.47 -26.55 -10.82
CA ARG A 68 25.89 -27.78 -11.50
C ARG A 68 26.97 -27.55 -12.55
N VAL A 69 27.35 -26.29 -12.80
CA VAL A 69 28.28 -25.92 -13.88
C VAL A 69 29.65 -25.59 -13.29
N ASP A 70 30.66 -26.37 -13.69
CA ASP A 70 32.04 -26.03 -13.38
C ASP A 70 32.49 -24.81 -14.20
N ARG A 71 32.93 -23.77 -13.49
CA ARG A 71 33.31 -22.50 -14.11
C ARG A 71 34.52 -22.62 -15.04
N ALA A 72 35.48 -23.47 -14.70
CA ALA A 72 36.71 -23.64 -15.48
C ALA A 72 36.47 -24.54 -16.70
N ALA A 73 35.66 -25.59 -16.56
CA ALA A 73 35.34 -26.51 -17.63
C ALA A 73 34.34 -25.94 -18.64
N ALA A 74 33.36 -25.14 -18.21
CA ALA A 74 32.28 -24.62 -19.05
C ALA A 74 31.99 -23.11 -18.83
N PRO A 75 32.96 -22.21 -19.11
CA PRO A 75 32.83 -20.78 -18.79
C PRO A 75 31.67 -20.06 -19.50
N ALA A 76 31.30 -20.49 -20.72
CA ALA A 76 30.18 -19.90 -21.46
C ALA A 76 28.82 -20.24 -20.82
N GLU A 77 28.64 -21.50 -20.44
CA GLU A 77 27.43 -21.96 -19.75
C GLU A 77 27.34 -21.36 -18.34
N TRP A 78 28.46 -21.31 -17.62
CA TRP A 78 28.53 -20.66 -16.31
C TRP A 78 28.10 -19.20 -16.39
N ARG A 79 28.60 -18.45 -17.40
CA ARG A 79 28.20 -17.05 -17.62
C ARG A 79 26.70 -16.93 -17.93
N TYR A 80 26.18 -17.80 -18.79
CA TYR A 80 24.77 -17.81 -19.18
C TYR A 80 23.83 -17.97 -17.98
N TRP A 81 24.10 -18.95 -17.11
CA TRP A 81 23.28 -19.19 -15.92
C TRP A 81 23.51 -18.12 -14.87
N ARG A 82 24.75 -17.65 -14.67
CA ARG A 82 25.03 -16.59 -13.72
C ARG A 82 24.30 -15.30 -14.04
N GLN A 83 24.24 -14.88 -15.31
CA GLN A 83 23.50 -13.69 -15.72
C GLN A 83 22.02 -13.76 -15.32
N ARG A 84 21.39 -14.92 -15.48
CA ARG A 84 19.98 -15.15 -15.11
C ARG A 84 19.77 -15.27 -13.61
N ALA A 85 20.69 -15.95 -12.91
CA ALA A 85 20.61 -16.14 -11.47
C ALA A 85 20.70 -14.82 -10.68
N VAL A 86 21.43 -13.83 -11.21
CA VAL A 86 21.56 -12.50 -10.58
C VAL A 86 20.57 -11.47 -11.15
N HIS A 87 19.80 -11.83 -12.19
CA HIS A 87 18.82 -10.92 -12.77
C HIS A 87 17.61 -10.76 -11.83
N SER A 88 17.09 -9.54 -11.73
CA SER A 88 15.86 -9.23 -11.02
C SER A 88 15.05 -8.29 -11.88
N ALA A 89 13.82 -8.68 -12.23
CA ALA A 89 12.95 -7.82 -13.01
C ALA A 89 12.59 -6.56 -12.21
N VAL A 90 12.61 -5.43 -12.90
CA VAL A 90 12.03 -4.18 -12.41
C VAL A 90 10.61 -4.08 -12.96
N LEU A 91 9.64 -3.99 -12.06
CA LEU A 91 8.23 -3.80 -12.35
C LEU A 91 7.92 -2.31 -12.37
N THR A 92 7.13 -1.91 -13.36
CA THR A 92 6.51 -0.59 -13.43
C THR A 92 5.00 -0.75 -13.27
N THR A 93 4.45 -0.28 -12.15
CA THR A 93 3.04 -0.35 -11.82
C THR A 93 2.41 1.03 -11.97
N TYR A 94 1.53 1.18 -12.96
CA TYR A 94 0.80 2.43 -13.20
C TYR A 94 -0.43 2.55 -12.29
N ARG A 95 -0.94 3.77 -12.11
CA ARG A 95 -2.18 4.03 -11.38
C ARG A 95 -2.24 3.39 -9.99
N THR A 96 -1.20 3.62 -9.20
CA THR A 96 -1.05 3.10 -7.82
C THR A 96 -1.87 3.87 -6.79
N LEU A 97 -2.47 4.99 -7.18
CA LEU A 97 -3.30 5.87 -6.34
C LEU A 97 -4.79 5.81 -6.76
N ALA A 98 -5.20 4.72 -7.39
CA ALA A 98 -6.55 4.54 -7.92
C ALA A 98 -7.55 4.12 -6.82
N ASP A 99 -7.71 4.95 -5.78
CA ASP A 99 -8.65 4.72 -4.68
C ASP A 99 -9.87 5.66 -4.76
N PRO A 100 -11.10 5.15 -5.02
CA PRO A 100 -12.33 5.93 -4.99
C PRO A 100 -12.57 6.70 -3.68
N ALA A 101 -12.03 6.24 -2.56
CA ALA A 101 -12.21 6.87 -1.25
C ALA A 101 -11.48 8.22 -1.11
N TYR A 102 -10.60 8.57 -2.06
CA TYR A 102 -10.01 9.91 -2.18
C TYR A 102 -10.99 10.93 -2.77
N LEU A 103 -12.03 10.48 -3.47
CA LEU A 103 -12.99 11.34 -4.17
C LEU A 103 -14.42 11.25 -3.61
N ASP A 104 -14.75 10.17 -2.89
CA ASP A 104 -16.06 9.94 -2.27
C ASP A 104 -15.90 9.69 -0.76
N LEU A 105 -16.23 10.71 0.03
CA LEU A 105 -16.15 10.66 1.51
C LEU A 105 -17.21 9.76 2.15
N THR A 106 -18.19 9.26 1.39
CA THR A 106 -19.15 8.26 1.90
C THR A 106 -18.54 6.86 1.97
N ILE A 107 -17.36 6.63 1.36
CA ILE A 107 -16.61 5.38 1.49
C ILE A 107 -15.73 5.48 2.74
N ASP A 108 -15.90 4.54 3.69
CA ASP A 108 -15.19 4.56 4.98
C ASP A 108 -15.29 5.94 5.67
N PRO A 109 -16.49 6.44 6.03
CA PRO A 109 -16.66 7.81 6.51
C PRO A 109 -15.88 8.09 7.80
N ASP A 110 -15.09 9.16 7.81
CA ASP A 110 -14.29 9.66 8.94
C ASP A 110 -14.07 11.18 8.79
N GLU A 111 -13.14 11.77 9.56
CA GLU A 111 -12.92 13.22 9.62
C GLU A 111 -11.95 13.73 8.53
N ARG A 112 -11.49 12.87 7.62
CA ARG A 112 -10.51 13.25 6.61
C ARG A 112 -11.08 14.27 5.61
N PRO A 113 -10.23 15.18 5.08
CA PRO A 113 -10.60 15.94 3.90
C PRO A 113 -10.63 15.04 2.66
N MET A 114 -11.36 15.48 1.63
CA MET A 114 -11.27 14.85 0.31
C MET A 114 -9.84 14.97 -0.25
N GLY A 115 -9.40 13.96 -1.00
CA GLY A 115 -8.05 13.86 -1.56
C GLY A 115 -7.18 12.83 -0.83
N SER A 116 -5.87 12.98 -1.01
CA SER A 116 -4.84 12.08 -0.49
C SER A 116 -3.55 12.85 -0.24
N LEU A 117 -2.78 12.41 0.75
CA LEU A 117 -1.44 12.93 1.01
C LEU A 117 -0.49 12.68 -0.17
N PHE A 118 -0.71 11.58 -0.90
CA PHE A 118 0.08 11.21 -2.07
C PHE A 118 -0.50 11.75 -3.38
N ALA A 119 -1.68 12.35 -3.35
CA ALA A 119 -2.45 12.72 -4.54
C ALA A 119 -2.97 14.16 -4.48
N PHE A 120 -2.04 15.13 -4.54
CA PHE A 120 -2.34 16.56 -4.43
C PHE A 120 -2.13 17.34 -5.76
N PRO A 121 -2.98 18.34 -6.07
CA PRO A 121 -4.28 18.61 -5.45
C PRO A 121 -5.37 17.67 -5.97
N ASP A 122 -5.26 17.19 -7.20
CA ASP A 122 -6.24 16.31 -7.84
C ASP A 122 -5.74 14.86 -7.83
N PRO A 123 -6.49 13.91 -7.24
CA PRO A 123 -6.19 12.49 -7.31
C PRO A 123 -6.03 11.93 -8.73
N LEU A 124 -6.69 12.50 -9.75
CA LEU A 124 -6.50 12.12 -11.16
C LEU A 124 -5.07 12.38 -11.62
N ASP A 125 -4.56 13.58 -11.38
CA ASP A 125 -3.24 14.02 -11.80
C ASP A 125 -2.14 13.18 -11.15
N ALA A 126 -2.25 12.85 -9.87
CA ALA A 126 -1.24 12.03 -9.22
C ALA A 126 -1.29 10.55 -9.64
N ASN A 127 -2.50 10.04 -9.92
CA ASN A 127 -2.68 8.66 -10.33
C ASN A 127 -2.11 8.38 -11.74
N TYR A 128 -2.35 9.30 -12.70
CA TYR A 128 -1.82 9.20 -14.06
C TYR A 128 -0.45 9.87 -14.23
N GLY A 129 -0.16 10.90 -13.47
CA GLY A 129 1.04 11.72 -13.58
C GLY A 129 2.32 11.02 -13.12
N ARG A 130 3.42 11.77 -13.19
CA ARG A 130 4.79 11.25 -12.97
C ARG A 130 5.05 10.77 -11.54
N GLY A 131 4.34 11.32 -10.54
CA GLY A 131 4.62 11.15 -9.11
C GLY A 131 4.11 9.87 -8.45
N GLY A 132 3.55 8.92 -9.20
CA GLY A 132 2.87 7.75 -8.63
C GLY A 132 3.68 7.00 -7.58
N LEU A 133 3.04 6.75 -6.43
CA LEU A 133 3.63 6.08 -5.30
C LEU A 133 4.07 4.65 -5.67
N ALA A 134 5.28 4.26 -5.29
CA ALA A 134 5.82 2.91 -5.49
C ALA A 134 5.78 2.37 -6.94
N ARG A 135 5.77 3.27 -7.91
CA ARG A 135 5.59 2.92 -9.33
C ARG A 135 6.66 1.97 -9.85
N THR A 136 7.90 2.12 -9.43
CA THR A 136 9.02 1.31 -9.92
C THR A 136 9.64 0.52 -8.78
N MET A 137 9.59 -0.81 -8.88
CA MET A 137 10.04 -1.72 -7.83
C MET A 137 10.72 -2.96 -8.42
N THR A 138 11.63 -3.59 -7.69
CA THR A 138 12.02 -4.97 -8.03
C THR A 138 10.86 -5.92 -7.79
N ALA A 139 10.84 -7.06 -8.47
CA ALA A 139 9.84 -8.11 -8.25
C ALA A 139 9.73 -8.54 -6.77
N ARG A 140 10.87 -8.66 -6.09
CA ARG A 140 10.91 -8.96 -4.64
C ARG A 140 10.31 -7.83 -3.81
N GLY A 141 10.65 -6.57 -4.12
CA GLY A 141 10.13 -5.42 -3.40
C GLY A 141 8.61 -5.27 -3.51
N TRP A 142 8.04 -5.55 -4.69
CA TRP A 142 6.59 -5.60 -4.87
C TRP A 142 5.93 -6.62 -3.94
N LEU A 143 6.40 -7.88 -3.96
CA LEU A 143 5.84 -8.95 -3.14
C LEU A 143 6.07 -8.73 -1.64
N SER A 144 7.14 -8.02 -1.27
CA SER A 144 7.50 -7.77 0.13
C SER A 144 6.73 -6.63 0.77
N THR A 145 6.26 -5.65 0.00
CA THR A 145 5.75 -4.39 0.55
C THR A 145 4.43 -3.95 -0.07
N TRP A 146 4.28 -4.01 -1.40
CA TRP A 146 3.21 -3.29 -2.11
C TRP A 146 2.08 -4.18 -2.65
N SER A 147 2.29 -5.49 -2.74
CA SER A 147 1.22 -6.40 -3.10
C SER A 147 0.18 -6.48 -1.97
N GLY A 148 -1.03 -5.99 -2.22
CA GLY A 148 -2.16 -6.13 -1.29
C GLY A 148 -2.66 -7.58 -1.10
N LEU A 149 -2.07 -8.56 -1.80
CA LEU A 149 -2.40 -9.98 -1.66
C LEU A 149 -1.25 -10.80 -1.06
N SER A 150 0.00 -10.43 -1.33
CA SER A 150 1.17 -11.23 -0.96
C SER A 150 2.04 -10.61 0.12
N SER A 151 1.96 -9.30 0.34
CA SER A 151 2.81 -8.59 1.30
C SER A 151 2.44 -8.94 2.74
N HIS A 152 3.46 -9.15 3.57
CA HIS A 152 3.31 -9.22 5.03
C HIS A 152 3.40 -7.84 5.71
N ALA A 153 3.50 -6.75 4.93
CA ALA A 153 3.53 -5.38 5.45
C ALA A 153 2.13 -4.88 5.86
N LYS A 154 1.40 -5.69 6.64
CA LYS A 154 0.12 -5.33 7.26
C LYS A 154 0.29 -5.37 8.78
N LEU A 155 0.34 -4.20 9.40
CA LEU A 155 0.66 -4.06 10.82
C LEU A 155 -0.27 -4.89 11.72
N ALA A 156 -1.57 -4.93 11.43
CA ALA A 156 -2.51 -5.73 12.22
C ALA A 156 -2.16 -7.22 12.28
N ASP A 157 -1.53 -7.78 11.24
CA ASP A 157 -1.15 -9.20 11.23
C ASP A 157 0.11 -9.47 12.09
N THR A 158 0.92 -8.44 12.37
CA THR A 158 2.15 -8.56 13.18
C THR A 158 2.00 -8.08 14.61
N MET A 159 1.01 -7.22 14.89
CA MET A 159 0.69 -6.70 16.22
C MET A 159 0.47 -7.77 17.30
N PRO A 160 -0.04 -8.98 17.03
CA PRO A 160 -0.16 -10.03 18.05
C PRO A 160 1.18 -10.44 18.67
N HIS A 161 2.30 -10.21 17.97
CA HIS A 161 3.65 -10.53 18.45
C HIS A 161 4.27 -9.44 19.33
N VAL A 162 3.69 -8.24 19.36
CA VAL A 162 4.15 -7.14 20.22
C VAL A 162 3.60 -7.37 21.62
N LYS A 163 4.45 -7.86 22.55
CA LYS A 163 4.06 -8.21 23.93
C LYS A 163 4.47 -7.17 24.98
N ILE A 164 5.20 -6.14 24.58
CA ILE A 164 5.65 -5.05 25.46
C ILE A 164 4.58 -3.96 25.55
N PRO A 165 4.58 -3.13 26.62
CA PRO A 165 3.68 -1.98 26.72
C PRO A 165 3.67 -1.15 25.43
N SER A 166 2.47 -0.82 24.94
CA SER A 166 2.28 -0.19 23.62
C SER A 166 1.31 0.98 23.69
N LEU A 167 1.66 2.06 22.99
CA LEU A 167 0.80 3.23 22.77
C LEU A 167 0.53 3.38 21.26
N ILE A 168 -0.73 3.50 20.88
CA ILE A 168 -1.17 3.81 19.51
C ILE A 168 -1.85 5.19 19.53
N LEU A 169 -1.32 6.12 18.75
CA LEU A 169 -1.96 7.42 18.48
C LEU A 169 -2.51 7.43 17.07
N HIS A 170 -3.80 7.68 16.90
CA HIS A 170 -4.46 7.69 15.60
C HIS A 170 -4.97 9.08 15.23
N PRO A 171 -4.40 9.73 14.20
CA PRO A 171 -4.99 10.91 13.59
C PRO A 171 -6.26 10.54 12.82
N THR A 172 -7.39 11.11 13.22
CA THR A 172 -8.72 10.76 12.70
C THR A 172 -9.08 11.46 11.38
N ALA A 173 -8.34 12.50 10.99
CA ALA A 173 -8.44 13.16 9.69
C ALA A 173 -7.32 12.74 8.70
N ASP A 174 -6.69 11.59 8.96
CA ASP A 174 -5.70 10.98 8.07
C ASP A 174 -6.35 10.51 6.75
N THR A 175 -5.69 10.81 5.62
CA THR A 175 -6.21 10.46 4.29
C THR A 175 -5.84 9.05 3.85
N GLU A 176 -4.83 8.44 4.48
CA GLU A 176 -4.25 7.16 4.08
C GLU A 176 -4.55 6.04 5.08
N ILE A 177 -4.53 6.35 6.38
CA ILE A 177 -4.83 5.37 7.44
C ILE A 177 -6.23 5.64 7.97
N ARG A 178 -7.16 4.73 7.66
CA ARG A 178 -8.57 4.89 8.05
C ARG A 178 -8.82 4.40 9.47
N VAL A 179 -9.84 4.96 10.12
CA VAL A 179 -10.25 4.58 11.49
C VAL A 179 -10.41 3.07 11.63
N ARG A 180 -11.05 2.41 10.66
CA ARG A 180 -11.21 0.94 10.69
C ARG A 180 -9.88 0.18 10.74
N GLN A 181 -8.82 0.68 10.09
CA GLN A 181 -7.50 0.04 10.12
C GLN A 181 -6.79 0.30 11.44
N ALA A 182 -6.90 1.50 12.01
CA ALA A 182 -6.35 1.81 13.32
C ALA A 182 -7.00 0.95 14.43
N LEU A 183 -8.33 0.77 14.37
CA LEU A 183 -9.06 -0.12 15.25
C LEU A 183 -8.65 -1.59 15.05
N GLU A 184 -8.47 -2.05 13.81
CA GLU A 184 -7.97 -3.41 13.53
C GLU A 184 -6.57 -3.62 14.14
N ILE A 185 -5.66 -2.65 14.01
CA ILE A 185 -4.32 -2.69 14.62
C ILE A 185 -4.41 -2.76 16.14
N ARG A 186 -5.26 -1.93 16.76
CA ARG A 186 -5.50 -1.92 18.21
C ARG A 186 -6.02 -3.27 18.69
N ASP A 187 -7.04 -3.80 18.02
CA ASP A 187 -7.74 -5.02 18.45
C ASP A 187 -6.89 -6.29 18.27
N GLN A 188 -5.90 -6.25 17.38
CA GLN A 188 -4.91 -7.32 17.20
C GLN A 188 -3.66 -7.15 18.06
N ALA A 189 -3.51 -6.07 18.83
CA ALA A 189 -2.33 -5.86 19.66
C ALA A 189 -2.16 -6.98 20.70
N GLY A 190 -0.95 -7.53 20.75
CA GLY A 190 -0.60 -8.63 21.64
C GLY A 190 -0.20 -8.20 23.06
N ALA A 191 -0.14 -6.90 23.34
CA ALA A 191 0.33 -6.32 24.58
C ALA A 191 -0.80 -6.28 25.63
N ASP A 192 -0.51 -6.73 26.84
CA ASP A 192 -1.48 -6.65 27.96
C ASP A 192 -1.69 -5.19 28.40
N ASP A 193 -0.64 -4.36 28.29
CA ASP A 193 -0.67 -2.93 28.55
C ASP A 193 -0.70 -2.16 27.22
N LEU A 194 -1.92 -1.90 26.74
CA LEU A 194 -2.20 -1.18 25.50
C LEU A 194 -2.95 0.12 25.80
N SER A 195 -2.46 1.23 25.26
CA SER A 195 -3.19 2.50 25.22
C SER A 195 -3.46 2.90 23.77
N TYR A 196 -4.68 3.33 23.47
CA TYR A 196 -5.09 3.81 22.15
C TYR A 196 -5.77 5.17 22.31
N HIS A 197 -5.27 6.17 21.59
CA HIS A 197 -5.83 7.52 21.61
C HIS A 197 -6.11 7.99 20.18
N GLU A 198 -7.29 8.53 19.98
CA GLU A 198 -7.65 9.25 18.76
C GLU A 198 -7.34 10.73 18.93
N LEU A 199 -6.63 11.30 17.97
CA LEU A 199 -6.40 12.73 17.85
C LEU A 199 -7.45 13.27 16.87
N ARG A 200 -8.52 13.85 17.42
CA ARG A 200 -9.67 14.34 16.66
C ARG A 200 -9.24 15.44 15.69
N GLY A 201 -9.61 15.32 14.41
CA GLY A 201 -9.29 16.30 13.37
C GLY A 201 -7.80 16.37 12.98
N ALA A 202 -6.93 15.55 13.57
CA ALA A 202 -5.51 15.59 13.27
C ALA A 202 -5.22 14.96 11.89
N PRO A 203 -4.41 15.60 11.03
CA PRO A 203 -3.98 15.04 9.76
C PRO A 203 -2.81 14.05 9.95
N HIS A 204 -2.39 13.39 8.86
CA HIS A 204 -1.35 12.36 8.85
C HIS A 204 -0.05 12.73 9.58
N TYR A 205 0.42 13.98 9.43
CA TYR A 205 1.65 14.47 10.05
C TYR A 205 1.41 15.32 11.31
N LEU A 206 0.19 15.27 11.84
CA LEU A 206 -0.25 15.93 13.07
C LEU A 206 -0.09 17.46 13.06
N GLU A 207 -0.12 18.12 11.89
CA GLU A 207 -0.13 19.59 11.83
C GLU A 207 -1.20 20.17 12.76
N GLY A 208 -0.80 21.13 13.61
CA GLY A 208 -1.67 21.72 14.63
C GLY A 208 -1.90 20.87 15.89
N HIS A 209 -1.53 19.58 15.89
CA HIS A 209 -1.82 18.61 16.96
C HIS A 209 -0.57 17.97 17.58
N ARG A 210 0.63 18.35 17.11
CA ARG A 210 1.90 17.76 17.61
C ARG A 210 2.11 17.94 19.11
N GLN A 211 1.71 19.08 19.67
CA GLN A 211 1.88 19.34 21.10
C GLN A 211 1.02 18.39 21.93
N GLU A 212 -0.28 18.30 21.64
CA GLU A 212 -1.21 17.37 22.28
C GLU A 212 -0.70 15.92 22.18
N ALA A 213 -0.29 15.48 20.99
CA ALA A 213 0.26 14.14 20.78
C ALA A 213 1.48 13.89 21.68
N MET A 214 2.41 14.85 21.78
CA MET A 214 3.61 14.71 22.59
C MET A 214 3.35 14.77 24.10
N GLU A 215 2.31 15.50 24.54
CA GLU A 215 1.87 15.49 25.92
C GLU A 215 1.37 14.08 26.32
N ILE A 216 0.54 13.46 25.48
CA ILE A 216 0.06 12.07 25.67
C ILE A 216 1.25 11.09 25.73
N VAL A 217 2.18 11.16 24.76
CA VAL A 217 3.38 10.30 24.75
C VAL A 217 4.20 10.50 26.03
N SER A 218 4.42 11.75 26.44
CA SER A 218 5.24 12.06 27.61
C SER A 218 4.61 11.55 28.91
N GLU A 219 3.29 11.72 29.07
CA GLU A 219 2.55 11.18 30.21
C GLU A 219 2.58 9.65 30.24
N TRP A 220 2.33 9.01 29.09
CA TRP A 220 2.34 7.56 28.96
C TRP A 220 3.70 6.96 29.32
N LEU A 221 4.79 7.59 28.88
CA LEU A 221 6.17 7.19 29.20
C LEU A 221 6.47 7.34 30.69
N ARG A 222 6.15 8.48 31.31
CA ARG A 222 6.41 8.71 32.75
C ARG A 222 5.72 7.68 33.64
N ALA A 223 4.53 7.21 33.26
CA ALA A 223 3.79 6.23 34.03
C ALA A 223 4.40 4.81 34.00
N ARG A 224 5.25 4.50 33.01
CA ARG A 224 5.75 3.13 32.75
C ARG A 224 7.27 3.00 32.86
N PHE A 225 7.98 4.10 32.63
CA PHE A 225 9.45 4.17 32.62
C PHE A 225 9.92 5.35 33.50
N PRO A 226 9.75 5.24 34.83
CA PRO A 226 10.14 6.29 35.79
C PRO A 226 11.65 6.45 35.95
#